data_AF-A0A5C3M4L6-F1
#
_entry.id   AF-A0A5C3M4L6-F1
#
_cell.length_a   1.000
_cell.length_b   1.000
_cell.length_c   1.000
_cell.angle_alpha   90.00
_cell.angle_beta   90.00
_cell.angle_gamma   90.00
#
_symmetry.space_group_name_H-M   'P 1'
#
loop_
_entity.id
_entity.type
_entity.pdbx_description
1 polymer ?
#
loop_
_entity_poly.entity_id
_entity_poly.type
_entity_poly.pdbx_seq_one_letter_code
_entity_poly.pdbx_strand_id
1 'polypeptide(L)'
;MHSQLFISIARMHHISNPSKFRRLRRHALQSEVSGLVKTGKPGVLVLDGKKAKIKTFLERARELRYLDFHHVDMQPLPMDMMIRLADGKFGLQEVTNMSELIKALDRISLKEWFRNQMGMAKSP
;
A
#
# COMPACT_ATOMS: atom_id res chain seq x y z
N MET A 1 -14.65 11.75 18.14
CA MET A 1 -13.22 11.43 17.90
C MET A 1 -13.06 11.04 16.43
N HIS A 2 -12.50 11.93 15.60
CA HIS A 2 -12.14 11.54 14.23
C HIS A 2 -10.98 10.54 14.30
N SER A 3 -11.20 9.32 13.78
CA SER A 3 -10.15 8.31 13.76
C SER A 3 -9.12 8.68 12.68
N GLN A 4 -7.93 9.13 13.10
CA GLN A 4 -6.82 9.44 12.20
C GLN A 4 -6.50 8.24 11.29
N LEU A 5 -6.48 8.47 9.98
CA LEU A 5 -6.05 7.49 8.99
C LEU A 5 -4.55 7.64 8.72
N PHE A 6 -3.96 6.53 8.30
CA PHE A 6 -2.56 6.42 7.92
C PHE A 6 -2.48 5.81 6.54
N ILE A 7 -1.38 6.11 5.85
CA ILE A 7 -0.98 5.46 4.61
C ILE A 7 0.37 4.79 4.82
N SER A 8 0.60 3.65 4.19
CA SER A 8 1.84 2.88 4.31
C SER A 8 2.26 2.29 2.99
N ILE A 9 3.59 2.22 2.78
CA ILE A 9 4.22 1.58 1.63
C ILE A 9 4.92 0.31 2.10
N ALA A 10 4.69 -0.81 1.42
CA ALA A 10 5.52 -1.99 1.55
C ALA A 10 6.01 -2.44 0.17
N ARG A 11 7.24 -2.96 0.13
CA ARG A 11 7.88 -3.48 -1.08
C ARG A 11 8.29 -4.92 -0.88
N MET A 12 8.34 -5.65 -1.99
CA MET A 12 8.76 -7.04 -2.08
C MET A 12 9.59 -7.21 -3.35
N HIS A 13 10.43 -8.25 -3.39
CA HIS A 13 11.21 -8.58 -4.57
C HIS A 13 10.29 -8.80 -5.80
N HIS A 14 9.23 -9.60 -5.63
CA HIS A 14 8.16 -9.73 -6.60
C HIS A 14 6.86 -10.23 -5.96
N ILE A 15 5.71 -9.93 -6.59
CA ILE A 15 4.42 -10.57 -6.30
C ILE A 15 3.96 -11.27 -7.59
N SER A 16 4.21 -12.58 -7.70
CA SER A 16 3.85 -13.39 -8.88
C SER A 16 3.06 -14.65 -8.53
N ASN A 17 3.25 -15.21 -7.33
CA ASN A 17 2.56 -16.44 -6.91
C ASN A 17 1.06 -16.17 -6.68
N PRO A 18 0.15 -16.77 -7.47
CA PRO A 18 -1.28 -16.49 -7.37
C PRO A 18 -1.90 -16.91 -6.03
N SER A 19 -1.42 -17.99 -5.42
CA SER A 19 -1.91 -18.46 -4.11
C SER A 19 -1.48 -17.53 -2.97
N LYS A 20 -0.23 -17.06 -2.97
CA LYS A 20 0.21 -16.03 -2.02
C LYS A 20 -0.53 -14.72 -2.24
N PHE A 21 -0.79 -14.35 -3.49
CA PHE A 21 -1.54 -13.13 -3.80
C PHE A 21 -3.00 -13.19 -3.33
N ARG A 22 -3.68 -14.33 -3.54
CA ARG A 22 -5.03 -14.55 -2.98
C ARG A 22 -5.07 -14.43 -1.47
N ARG A 23 -4.08 -14.99 -0.77
CA ARG A 23 -3.95 -14.85 0.70
C ARG A 23 -3.70 -13.40 1.12
N LEU A 24 -2.84 -12.69 0.40
CA LEU A 24 -2.57 -11.27 0.63
C LEU A 24 -3.84 -10.41 0.49
N ARG A 25 -4.62 -10.61 -0.57
CA ARG A 25 -5.94 -9.96 -0.74
C ARG A 25 -6.89 -10.28 0.41
N ARG A 26 -6.96 -11.54 0.84
CA ARG A 26 -7.77 -11.96 1.99
C ARG A 26 -7.36 -11.26 3.28
N HIS A 27 -6.05 -11.14 3.54
CA HIS A 27 -5.57 -10.44 4.73
C HIS A 27 -5.92 -8.95 4.71
N ALA A 28 -5.95 -8.30 3.55
CA ALA A 28 -6.39 -6.90 3.45
C ALA A 28 -7.86 -6.74 3.85
N LEU A 29 -8.74 -7.61 3.32
CA LEU A 29 -10.15 -7.63 3.69
C LEU A 29 -10.35 -7.89 5.19
N GLN A 30 -9.69 -8.91 5.73
CA GLN A 30 -9.80 -9.29 7.15
C GLN A 30 -9.19 -8.26 8.11
N SER A 31 -8.32 -7.39 7.61
CA SER A 31 -7.69 -6.35 8.41
C SER A 31 -8.36 -4.99 8.18
N GLU A 32 -9.45 -4.92 7.41
CA GLU A 32 -10.19 -3.67 7.13
C GLU A 32 -9.28 -2.54 6.63
N VAL A 33 -8.34 -2.88 5.74
CA VAL A 33 -7.48 -1.90 5.05
C VAL A 33 -7.89 -1.79 3.59
N SER A 34 -7.80 -0.58 3.06
CA SER A 34 -7.91 -0.32 1.62
C SER A 34 -6.51 -0.17 1.04
N GLY A 35 -6.33 -0.47 -0.25
CA GLY A 35 -5.04 -0.29 -0.87
C GLY A 35 -4.93 -0.72 -2.32
N LEU A 36 -3.80 -0.36 -2.89
CA LEU A 36 -3.38 -0.72 -4.24
C LEU A 36 -2.20 -1.66 -4.18
N VAL A 37 -2.15 -2.58 -5.14
CA VAL A 37 -1.05 -3.53 -5.30
C VAL A 37 -0.57 -3.55 -6.73
N LYS A 38 0.72 -3.28 -6.93
CA LYS A 38 1.40 -3.52 -8.20
C LYS A 38 2.12 -4.86 -8.12
N THR A 39 1.64 -5.83 -8.90
CA THR A 39 2.24 -7.15 -9.01
C THR A 39 3.48 -7.14 -9.90
N GLY A 40 4.16 -8.28 -10.04
CA GLY A 40 5.43 -8.39 -10.76
C GLY A 40 6.64 -7.91 -9.96
N LYS A 41 7.68 -7.41 -10.64
CA LYS A 41 8.96 -6.97 -10.05
C LYS A 41 9.17 -5.46 -10.25
N PRO A 42 9.52 -4.68 -9.19
CA PRO A 42 9.28 -5.02 -7.80
C PRO A 42 7.78 -5.18 -7.53
N GLY A 43 7.43 -5.94 -6.50
CA GLY A 43 6.08 -5.98 -5.96
C GLY A 43 5.90 -4.82 -4.98
N VAL A 44 4.82 -4.05 -5.12
CA VAL A 44 4.60 -2.85 -4.30
C VAL A 44 3.17 -2.82 -3.78
N LEU A 45 3.04 -2.51 -2.50
CA LEU A 45 1.78 -2.34 -1.79
C LEU A 45 1.71 -0.91 -1.27
N VAL A 46 0.57 -0.26 -1.47
CA VAL A 46 0.24 0.98 -0.77
C VAL A 46 -1.12 0.84 -0.15
N LEU A 47 -1.20 1.09 1.15
CA LEU A 47 -2.35 0.78 1.99
C LEU A 47 -2.77 2.02 2.75
N ASP A 48 -4.07 2.19 2.96
CA ASP A 48 -4.60 3.15 3.89
C ASP A 48 -5.63 2.56 4.87
N GLY A 49 -5.69 3.15 6.06
CA GLY A 49 -6.57 2.70 7.13
C GLY A 49 -6.14 3.19 8.51
N LYS A 50 -6.78 2.65 9.55
CA LYS A 50 -6.36 2.91 10.93
C LYS A 50 -4.97 2.29 11.17
N LYS A 51 -4.11 2.97 11.93
CA LYS A 51 -2.73 2.52 12.23
C LYS A 51 -2.65 1.06 12.70
N ALA A 52 -3.51 0.67 13.65
CA ALA A 52 -3.54 -0.70 14.18
C ALA A 52 -3.93 -1.75 13.13
N LYS A 53 -4.86 -1.40 12.24
CA LYS A 53 -5.34 -2.25 11.14
C LYS A 53 -4.26 -2.46 10.08
N ILE A 54 -3.52 -1.39 9.73
CA ILE A 54 -2.36 -1.49 8.84
C ILE A 54 -1.26 -2.38 9.44
N LYS A 55 -0.93 -2.20 10.73
CA LYS A 55 0.05 -3.07 11.42
C LYS A 55 -0.35 -4.54 11.39
N THR A 56 -1.61 -4.83 11.70
CA THR A 56 -2.18 -6.19 11.64
C THR A 56 -2.03 -6.79 10.23
N PHE A 57 -2.31 -5.99 9.19
CA PHE A 57 -2.10 -6.43 7.81
C PHE A 57 -0.63 -6.72 7.51
N LEU A 58 0.29 -5.82 7.89
CA LEU A 58 1.72 -5.96 7.61
C LEU A 58 2.32 -7.20 8.30
N GLU A 59 1.88 -7.52 9.52
CA GLU A 59 2.27 -8.75 10.24
C GLU A 59 1.83 -10.00 9.47
N ARG A 60 0.55 -10.08 9.09
CA ARG A 60 0.01 -11.19 8.28
C ARG A 60 0.66 -11.29 6.91
N ALA A 61 0.97 -10.16 6.27
CA ALA A 61 1.66 -10.14 4.99
C ALA A 61 3.10 -10.67 5.10
N ARG A 62 3.80 -10.36 6.20
CA ARG A 62 5.14 -10.87 6.50
C ARG A 62 5.16 -12.40 6.64
N GLU A 63 4.12 -12.99 7.25
CA GLU A 63 3.97 -14.45 7.38
C GLU A 63 3.86 -15.18 6.03
N LEU A 64 3.49 -14.50 4.95
CA LEU A 64 3.48 -15.08 3.59
C LEU A 64 4.88 -15.30 3.02
N ARG A 65 5.93 -14.83 3.71
CA ARG A 65 7.35 -15.00 3.36
C ARG A 65 7.61 -14.63 1.89
N TYR A 66 7.21 -13.43 1.50
CA TYR A 66 7.69 -12.86 0.24
C TYR A 66 9.17 -12.53 0.39
N LEU A 67 9.95 -12.77 -0.68
CA LEU A 67 11.36 -12.40 -0.70
C LEU A 67 11.49 -10.87 -0.56
N ASP A 68 12.43 -10.43 0.26
CA ASP A 68 12.71 -9.02 0.56
C ASP A 68 11.45 -8.22 0.95
N PHE A 69 10.55 -8.82 1.74
CA PHE A 69 9.42 -8.09 2.28
C PHE A 69 9.91 -6.99 3.24
N HIS A 70 9.67 -5.74 2.88
CA HIS A 70 10.08 -4.59 3.65
C HIS A 70 8.94 -3.58 3.76
N HIS A 71 8.60 -3.22 5.00
CA HIS A 71 7.76 -2.05 5.27
C HIS A 71 8.66 -0.82 5.11
N VAL A 72 8.37 0.01 4.11
CA VAL A 72 9.21 1.15 3.73
C VAL A 72 8.94 2.34 4.64
N ASP A 73 7.68 2.78 4.68
CA ASP A 73 7.30 3.96 5.47
C ASP A 73 5.81 3.94 5.82
N MET A 74 5.43 4.75 6.80
CA MET A 74 4.04 5.01 7.17
C MET A 74 3.89 6.43 7.72
N GLN A 75 2.91 7.17 7.21
CA GLN A 75 2.61 8.51 7.69
C GLN A 75 1.10 8.75 7.84
N PRO A 76 0.69 9.77 8.63
CA PRO A 76 -0.70 10.18 8.70
C PRO A 76 -1.21 10.61 7.31
N LEU A 77 -2.43 10.22 6.99
CA LEU A 77 -3.16 10.84 5.88
C LEU A 77 -3.67 12.21 6.31
N PRO A 78 -3.46 13.27 5.52
CA PRO A 78 -4.05 14.58 5.77
C PRO A 78 -5.57 14.47 5.97
N MET A 79 -6.08 15.08 7.05
CA MET A 79 -7.49 14.94 7.48
C MET A 79 -8.48 15.63 6.53
N ASP A 80 -8.01 16.57 5.73
CA ASP A 80 -8.75 17.31 4.70
C ASP A 80 -9.00 16.49 3.42
N MET A 81 -8.40 15.30 3.31
CA MET A 81 -8.59 14.46 2.14
C MET A 81 -9.90 13.67 2.18
N MET A 82 -10.83 14.10 1.34
CA MET A 82 -12.07 13.36 1.06
C MET A 82 -11.85 12.10 0.23
N ILE A 83 -10.70 11.99 -0.46
CA ILE A 83 -10.40 10.88 -1.37
C ILE A 83 -9.45 9.90 -0.70
N ARG A 84 -9.85 8.63 -0.63
CA ARG A 84 -9.03 7.52 -0.13
C ARG A 84 -8.51 6.66 -1.28
N LEU A 85 -7.42 5.91 -1.06
CA LEU A 85 -6.98 4.93 -2.04
C LEU A 85 -8.06 3.89 -2.28
N ALA A 86 -8.17 3.41 -3.52
CA ALA A 86 -9.15 2.40 -3.91
C ALA A 86 -10.59 2.77 -3.49
N ASP A 87 -10.90 4.08 -3.50
CA ASP A 87 -12.18 4.66 -3.07
C ASP A 87 -12.57 4.27 -1.62
N GLY A 88 -11.57 3.95 -0.79
CA GLY A 88 -11.75 3.49 0.59
C GLY A 88 -12.31 2.08 0.71
N LYS A 89 -12.48 1.34 -0.39
CA LYS A 89 -13.00 -0.02 -0.40
C LYS A 89 -11.98 -0.98 0.20
N PHE A 90 -12.35 -1.67 1.27
CA PHE A 90 -11.48 -2.67 1.89
C PHE A 90 -11.04 -3.75 0.89
N GLY A 91 -9.78 -4.14 0.99
CA GLY A 91 -9.11 -5.08 0.08
C GLY A 91 -7.95 -4.44 -0.67
N LEU A 92 -7.42 -5.19 -1.65
CA LEU A 92 -6.37 -4.71 -2.55
C LEU A 92 -6.90 -4.69 -3.98
N GLN A 93 -6.82 -3.53 -4.61
CA GLN A 93 -7.05 -3.39 -6.04
C GLN A 93 -5.72 -3.48 -6.77
N GLU A 94 -5.67 -4.31 -7.80
CA GLU A 94 -4.46 -4.48 -8.59
C GLU A 94 -4.34 -3.35 -9.61
N VAL A 95 -3.12 -2.84 -9.75
CA VAL A 95 -2.75 -1.85 -10.76
C VAL A 95 -1.67 -2.45 -11.66
N THR A 96 -1.72 -2.09 -12.93
CA THR A 96 -0.93 -2.73 -13.98
C THR A 96 0.56 -2.39 -13.86
N ASN A 97 0.86 -1.16 -13.42
CA ASN A 97 2.22 -0.63 -13.43
C ASN A 97 2.42 0.45 -12.37
N MET A 98 3.67 0.86 -12.21
CA MET A 98 4.06 1.89 -11.24
C MET A 98 3.43 3.26 -11.54
N SER A 99 3.22 3.57 -12.83
CA SER A 99 2.63 4.85 -13.24
C SER A 99 1.18 4.99 -12.78
N GLU A 100 0.40 3.91 -12.82
CA GLU A 100 -0.97 3.89 -12.26
C GLU A 100 -0.98 4.10 -10.75
N LEU A 101 -0.06 3.43 -10.05
CA LEU A 101 0.09 3.59 -8.60
C LEU A 101 0.46 5.04 -8.23
N ILE A 102 1.40 5.63 -8.97
CA ILE A 102 1.78 7.04 -8.82
C ILE A 102 0.61 7.97 -9.13
N LYS A 103 -0.16 7.72 -10.20
CA LYS A 103 -1.36 8.51 -10.54
C LYS A 103 -2.41 8.47 -9.43
N ALA A 104 -2.63 7.32 -8.81
CA ALA A 104 -3.56 7.20 -7.69
C ALA A 104 -3.08 7.99 -6.46
N LEU A 105 -1.78 8.01 -6.21
CA LEU A 105 -1.18 8.78 -5.11
C LEU A 105 -1.15 10.29 -5.39
N ASP A 106 -1.08 10.69 -6.66
CA ASP A 106 -1.16 12.09 -7.09
C ASP A 106 -2.52 12.71 -6.75
N ARG A 107 -3.60 11.93 -6.92
CA ARG A 107 -4.98 12.35 -6.57
C ARG A 107 -5.17 12.65 -5.08
N ILE A 108 -4.25 12.14 -4.26
CA ILE A 108 -4.26 12.33 -2.82
C ILE A 108 -2.99 13.08 -2.36
N SER A 109 -2.33 13.83 -3.24
CA SER A 109 -1.16 14.67 -2.93
C SER A 109 0.01 13.94 -2.24
N LEU A 110 0.17 12.63 -2.46
CA LEU A 110 1.20 11.79 -1.85
C LEU A 110 2.21 11.22 -2.85
N LYS A 111 2.16 11.68 -4.09
CA LYS A 111 3.09 11.29 -5.16
C LYS A 111 4.55 11.56 -4.81
N GLU A 112 4.88 12.77 -4.34
CA GLU A 112 6.26 13.14 -4.05
C GLU A 112 6.83 12.30 -2.90
N TRP A 113 6.08 12.19 -1.80
CA TRP A 113 6.42 11.31 -0.69
C TRP A 113 6.69 9.88 -1.16
N PHE A 114 5.79 9.31 -1.95
CA PHE A 114 5.96 7.95 -2.47
C PHE A 114 7.22 7.82 -3.32
N ARG A 115 7.51 8.79 -4.20
CA ARG A 115 8.72 8.78 -5.03
C ARG A 115 9.99 8.85 -4.18
N ASN A 116 10.01 9.68 -3.15
CA ASN A 116 11.14 9.80 -2.23
C ASN A 116 11.38 8.46 -1.52
N GLN A 117 10.34 7.87 -0.93
CA GLN A 117 10.45 6.61 -0.21
C GLN A 117 10.80 5.41 -1.11
N MET A 118 10.43 5.48 -2.38
CA MET A 118 10.77 4.44 -3.36
C MET A 118 12.11 4.67 -4.07
N GLY A 119 12.87 5.73 -3.73
CA GLY A 119 14.13 6.06 -4.39
C GLY A 119 13.96 6.48 -5.86
N MET A 120 12.80 7.02 -6.22
CA MET A 120 12.43 7.50 -7.57
C MET A 120 12.44 9.03 -7.68
N ALA A 121 12.80 9.72 -6.60
CA ALA A 121 13.10 11.13 -6.63
C ALA A 121 14.23 11.36 -7.64
N LYS A 122 14.03 12.29 -8.58
CA LYS A 122 15.18 12.77 -9.36
C LYS A 122 16.11 13.45 -8.37
N SER A 123 17.39 13.09 -8.38
CA SER A 123 18.40 13.96 -7.78
C SER A 123 18.23 15.37 -8.34
N PRO A 124 18.38 16.42 -7.51
CA PRO A 124 18.29 17.80 -7.95
C PRO A 124 19.25 18.10 -9.11
#